data_AF-A0A077P8E3-F1
#
_entry.id   AF-A0A077P8E3-F1
#
_cell.length_a   1.000
_cell.length_b   1.000
_cell.length_c   1.000
_cell.angle_alpha   90.00
_cell.angle_beta   90.00
_cell.angle_gamma   90.00
#
_symmetry.space_group_name_H-M   'P 1'
#
loop_
_entity.id
_entity.type
_entity.pdbx_description
1 polymer ?
#
loop_
_entity_poly.entity_id
_entity_poly.type
_entity_poly.pdbx_seq_one_letter_code
_entity_poly.pdbx_strand_id
1 'polypeptide(L)' 'MNTNAHTLIGRAICQLLDNNTPIYKTTITEAMSEIFNAEYRGIYDEHCEAYNDALKLLMNKNEN' A
#
# COMPACT_ATOMS: atom_id res chain seq x y z
N MET A 1 -0.46 -6.38 -14.79
CA MET A 1 -0.92 -6.28 -13.39
C MET A 1 0.33 -6.06 -12.54
N ASN A 2 0.42 -4.96 -11.79
CA ASN A 2 1.61 -4.66 -10.99
C ASN A 2 1.62 -5.53 -9.72
N THR A 3 2.45 -6.59 -9.70
CA THR A 3 2.57 -7.54 -8.59
C THR A 3 3.07 -6.84 -7.31
N ASN A 4 3.88 -5.80 -7.45
CA ASN A 4 4.47 -5.08 -6.32
C ASN A 4 3.41 -4.26 -5.57
N ALA A 5 2.45 -3.68 -6.30
CA ALA A 5 1.32 -2.96 -5.69
C ALA A 5 0.45 -3.88 -4.81
N HIS A 6 0.11 -5.08 -5.29
CA HIS A 6 -0.65 -6.06 -4.52
C HIS A 6 0.14 -6.60 -3.33
N THR A 7 1.46 -6.78 -3.50
CA THR A 7 2.36 -7.21 -2.43
C THR A 7 2.40 -6.16 -1.32
N LEU A 8 2.49 -4.88 -1.67
CA LEU A 8 2.47 -3.78 -0.69
C LEU A 8 1.14 -3.73 0.09
N ILE A 9 0.00 -3.85 -0.59
CA ILE A 9 -1.32 -3.93 0.06
C ILE A 9 -1.39 -5.14 1.00
N GLY A 10 -0.95 -6.31 0.55
CA GLY A 10 -0.94 -7.54 1.35
C GLY A 10 -0.09 -7.40 2.61
N ARG A 11 1.11 -6.81 2.50
CA ARG A 11 2.00 -6.55 3.65
C ARG A 11 1.36 -5.59 4.66
N ALA A 12 0.74 -4.51 4.18
CA ALA A 12 0.02 -3.57 5.04
C ALA A 12 -1.13 -4.26 5.81
N ILE A 13 -1.90 -5.13 5.15
CA ILE A 13 -2.97 -5.90 5.80
C ILE A 13 -2.40 -6.86 6.86
N CYS A 14 -1.31 -7.57 6.57
CA CYS A 14 -0.65 -8.43 7.55
C CYS A 14 -0.20 -7.64 8.78
N GLN A 15 0.44 -6.47 8.60
CA GLN A 15 0.87 -5.62 9.71
C GLN A 15 -0.31 -5.15 10.58
N LEU A 16 -1.45 -4.80 9.96
CA LEU A 16 -2.65 -4.41 10.70
C LEU A 16 -3.25 -5.59 11.49
N LEU A 17 -3.26 -6.79 10.91
CA LEU A 17 -3.74 -8.01 11.58
C LEU A 17 -2.87 -8.38 12.77
N ASP A 18 -1.54 -8.33 12.61
CA ASP A 18 -0.58 -8.60 13.69
C ASP A 18 -0.75 -7.63 14.87
N ASN A 19 -1.13 -6.38 14.57
CA ASN A 19 -1.39 -5.34 15.56
C ASN A 19 -2.85 -5.32 16.07
N ASN A 20 -3.69 -6.28 15.68
CA ASN A 20 -5.13 -6.31 15.98
C ASN A 20 -5.84 -4.99 15.65
N THR A 21 -5.40 -4.32 14.58
CA THR A 21 -5.94 -3.05 14.11
C THR A 21 -7.04 -3.31 13.07
N PRO A 22 -8.20 -2.65 13.17
CA PRO A 22 -9.27 -2.79 12.18
C PRO A 22 -8.81 -2.47 10.76
N ILE A 23 -9.28 -3.28 9.80
CA ILE A 23 -8.93 -3.14 8.38
C ILE A 23 -9.96 -2.23 7.70
N TYR A 24 -9.53 -1.00 7.40
CA TYR A 24 -10.26 -0.01 6.63
C TYR A 24 -9.36 0.54 5.53
N LYS A 25 -9.94 1.16 4.49
CA LYS A 25 -9.14 1.79 3.43
C LYS A 25 -8.12 2.80 3.97
N THR A 26 -8.51 3.56 5.00
CA THR A 26 -7.63 4.54 5.66
C THR A 26 -6.47 3.86 6.38
N THR A 27 -6.73 2.83 7.20
CA THR A 27 -5.67 2.14 7.96
C THR A 27 -4.73 1.35 7.05
N ILE A 28 -5.22 0.78 5.94
CA ILE A 28 -4.37 0.18 4.91
C ILE A 28 -3.45 1.24 4.29
N THR A 29 -3.99 2.42 3.97
CA THR A 29 -3.21 3.50 3.34
C THR A 29 -2.11 4.00 4.29
N GLU A 30 -2.42 4.18 5.56
CA GLU A 30 -1.45 4.57 6.61
C GLU A 30 -0.33 3.54 6.73
N ALA A 31 -0.67 2.25 6.87
CA ALA A 31 0.32 1.18 6.96
C ALA A 31 1.18 1.06 5.69
N MET A 32 0.59 1.26 4.50
CA MET A 32 1.36 1.33 3.26
C MET A 32 2.34 2.51 3.25
N SER A 33 1.92 3.70 3.72
CA SER A 33 2.81 4.87 3.82
C SER A 33 3.98 4.60 4.75
N GLU A 34 3.74 3.93 5.89
CA GLU A 34 4.81 3.53 6.81
C GLU A 34 5.82 2.60 6.16
N ILE A 35 5.34 1.53 5.49
CA ILE A 35 6.19 0.58 4.77
C ILE A 35 7.00 1.29 3.68
N PHE A 36 6.33 2.12 2.88
CA PHE A 36 6.98 2.89 1.81
C PHE A 36 8.05 3.83 2.38
N ASN A 37 7.74 4.62 3.40
CA ASN A 37 8.69 5.58 3.98
C ASN A 37 9.88 4.88 4.65
N ALA A 38 9.71 3.67 5.18
CA ALA A 38 10.81 2.89 5.74
C ALA A 38 11.76 2.33 4.67
N GLU A 39 11.25 2.06 3.47
CA GLU A 39 12.01 1.49 2.35
C GLU A 39 12.54 2.56 1.38
N TYR A 40 11.87 3.71 1.31
CA TYR A 40 12.14 4.77 0.36
C TYR A 40 13.47 5.47 0.65
N ARG A 41 14.39 5.43 -0.32
CA ARG A 41 15.74 6.01 -0.19
C ARG A 41 15.84 7.46 -0.68
N GLY A 42 14.71 8.12 -0.95
CA GLY A 42 14.71 9.50 -1.44
C GLY A 42 14.87 9.63 -2.96
N ILE A 43 14.84 8.54 -3.72
CA ILE A 43 14.98 8.52 -5.18
C ILE A 43 13.72 7.89 -5.76
N TYR A 44 13.12 8.52 -6.77
CA TYR A 44 11.97 7.96 -7.47
C TYR A 44 12.37 6.66 -8.19
N ASP A 45 11.81 5.54 -7.78
CA ASP A 45 12.12 4.20 -8.27
C ASP A 45 10.87 3.29 -8.32
N GLU A 46 11.09 1.98 -8.45
CA GLU A 46 10.02 0.97 -8.48
C GLU A 46 9.13 0.96 -7.24
N HIS A 47 9.61 1.44 -6.08
CA HIS A 47 8.80 1.56 -4.88
C HIS A 47 7.78 2.69 -5.01
N CYS A 48 8.16 3.82 -5.62
CA CYS A 48 7.23 4.91 -5.91
C CYS A 48 6.12 4.47 -6.87
N GLU A 49 6.47 3.71 -7.91
CA GLU A 49 5.49 3.18 -8.86
C GLU A 49 4.54 2.18 -8.20
N ALA A 50 5.07 1.24 -7.40
CA ALA A 50 4.27 0.28 -6.65
C ALA A 50 3.33 0.97 -5.65
N TYR A 51 3.80 1.99 -4.95
CA TYR A 51 3.00 2.78 -4.01
C TYR A 51 1.85 3.52 -4.72
N ASN A 52 2.16 4.21 -5.82
CA ASN A 52 1.16 4.94 -6.62
C ASN A 52 0.11 4.00 -7.23
N ASP A 53 0.52 2.84 -7.74
CA ASP A 53 -0.43 1.86 -8.29
C ASP A 53 -1.27 1.21 -7.19
N ALA A 54 -0.71 0.96 -6.01
CA ALA A 54 -1.46 0.46 -4.87
C ALA A 54 -2.52 1.47 -4.39
N LEU A 55 -2.19 2.76 -4.37
CA LEU A 55 -3.17 3.83 -4.10
C LEU A 55 -4.30 3.82 -5.13
N LYS A 56 -3.99 3.73 -6.43
CA LYS A 56 -5.02 3.62 -7.48
C LYS A 56 -5.92 2.41 -7.28
N LEU A 57 -5.37 1.25 -6.92
CA LEU A 57 -6.17 0.03 -6.65
C LEU A 57 -7.12 0.22 -5.45
N LEU A 58 -6.68 0.90 -4.39
CA LEU A 58 -7.52 1.17 -3.22
C LEU A 58 -8.57 2.28 -3.46
N MET A 59 -8.21 3.28 -4.28
CA MET A 59 -9.03 4.44 -4.59
C MET A 59 -9.98 4.22 -5.76
N ASN A 60 -9.70 3.26 -6.65
CA ASN A 60 -10.57 2.93 -7.78
C ASN A 60 -11.92 2.45 -7.25
N LYS A 61 -12.86 3.40 -7.21
CA LYS A 61 -14.21 3.25 -7.72
C LYS A 61 -14.09 2.45 -9.02
N ASN A 62 -14.77 1.32 -9.10
CA ASN A 62 -15.01 0.68 -10.39
C ASN A 62 -15.60 1.77 -11.31
N GLU A 63 -14.83 2.24 -12.29
CA GLU A 63 -15.40 2.88 -13.46
C GLU A 63 -16.21 1.77 -14.16
N ASN A 64 -17.49 1.71 -13.82
CA ASN A 64 -18.51 1.01 -14.60
C ASN A 64 -18.95 1.89 -15.75
#